data_AF-C5KVM1-F1
#
_entry.id   AF-C5KVM1-F1
#
_cell.length_a   1.000
_cell.length_b   1.000
_cell.length_c   1.000
_cell.angle_alpha   90.00
_cell.angle_beta   90.00
_cell.angle_gamma   90.00
#
_symmetry.space_group_name_H-M   'P 1'
#
loop_
_entity.id
_entity.type
_entity.pdbx_description
1 polymer ?
#
loop_
_entity_poly.entity_id
_entity_poly.type
_entity_poly.pdbx_seq_one_letter_code
_entity_poly.pdbx_strand_id
1 'polypeptide(L)'
;MSSSIKDVPYVGYTCIGPYIVLWSRVAFGSTAAPNQLDASMEDVINEIKALSKLASTVEAPVTRLCDIEPHLVERCLLRSSTEAFSYLQGCPPVPKEITLIKFVDDVYTGGSNKSRVTSSYDFITYISNGHDFVIEPKKRFNSWEPVMVNDVEERRHLLVVVNFKGIL
;
A
#
# COMPACT_ATOMS: atom_id res chain seq x y z
N MET A 1 -22.37 -28.54 7.18
CA MET A 1 -21.07 -27.88 6.92
C MET A 1 -20.30 -27.86 8.23
N SER A 2 -19.22 -28.62 8.34
CA SER A 2 -18.32 -28.58 9.50
C SER A 2 -17.21 -27.59 9.20
N SER A 3 -17.22 -26.43 9.87
CA SER A 3 -16.10 -25.48 9.83
C SER A 3 -14.86 -26.10 10.46
N SER A 4 -13.72 -26.01 9.78
CA SER A 4 -12.45 -26.59 10.24
C SER A 4 -11.66 -25.53 11.00
N ILE A 5 -10.94 -25.95 12.06
CA ILE A 5 -10.01 -25.07 12.79
C ILE A 5 -8.87 -24.52 11.90
N LYS A 6 -8.70 -25.09 10.69
CA LYS A 6 -7.75 -24.60 9.68
C LYS A 6 -8.26 -23.41 8.88
N ASP A 7 -9.56 -23.11 8.94
CA ASP A 7 -10.18 -21.94 8.32
C ASP A 7 -10.07 -20.69 9.22
N VAL A 8 -9.59 -20.88 10.45
CA VAL A 8 -9.60 -19.92 11.58
C VAL A 8 -8.37 -19.00 11.74
N PRO A 9 -7.19 -19.15 11.09
CA PRO A 9 -6.05 -18.32 11.47
C PRO A 9 -6.17 -16.82 11.12
N TYR A 10 -7.23 -16.37 10.44
CA TYR A 10 -7.25 -15.05 9.82
C TYR A 10 -8.44 -14.14 10.19
N VAL A 11 -9.30 -14.55 11.13
CA VAL A 11 -10.41 -13.68 11.54
C VAL A 11 -10.52 -13.71 13.05
N GLY A 12 -10.18 -12.59 13.69
CA GLY A 12 -10.49 -12.45 15.10
C GLY A 12 -12.00 -12.49 15.26
N TYR A 13 -12.49 -13.42 16.08
CA TYR A 13 -13.88 -13.50 16.47
C TYR A 13 -13.98 -14.01 17.89
N THR A 14 -15.08 -13.68 18.57
CA THR A 14 -15.43 -14.26 19.85
C THR A 14 -16.81 -14.91 19.76
N CYS A 15 -17.07 -15.91 20.60
CA CYS A 15 -18.35 -16.58 20.64
C CYS A 15 -19.17 -16.13 21.84
N ILE A 16 -20.47 -15.89 21.64
CA ILE A 16 -21.43 -15.74 22.74
C ILE A 16 -22.34 -16.97 22.74
N GLY A 17 -22.06 -17.91 23.64
CA GLY A 17 -22.78 -19.19 23.69
C GLY A 17 -22.47 -20.11 22.49
N PRO A 18 -23.27 -21.17 22.27
CA PRO A 18 -22.93 -22.24 21.32
C PRO A 18 -23.15 -21.90 19.84
N TYR A 19 -23.84 -20.80 19.51
CA TYR A 19 -24.29 -20.54 18.13
C TYR A 19 -24.03 -19.12 17.60
N ILE A 20 -23.48 -18.20 18.41
CA ILE A 20 -23.29 -16.81 18.01
C ILE A 20 -21.81 -16.52 17.86
N VAL A 21 -21.43 -16.01 16.69
CA VAL A 21 -20.08 -15.54 16.37
C VAL A 21 -20.11 -14.03 16.24
N LEU A 22 -19.23 -13.36 16.97
CA LEU A 22 -18.98 -11.94 16.86
C LEU A 22 -17.62 -11.71 16.19
N TRP A 23 -17.63 -11.06 15.04
CA TRP A 23 -16.42 -10.67 14.33
C TRP A 23 -15.72 -9.54 15.10
N SER A 24 -14.43 -9.70 15.40
CA SER A 24 -13.61 -8.67 16.04
C SER A 24 -13.01 -7.69 15.04
N ARG A 25 -13.29 -7.89 13.75
CA ARG A 25 -12.93 -7.00 12.66
C ARG A 25 -14.13 -6.83 11.73
N VAL A 26 -13.99 -5.99 10.72
CA VAL A 26 -15.10 -5.61 9.84
C VAL A 26 -15.50 -6.81 8.98
N ALA A 27 -16.74 -7.27 9.12
CA ALA A 27 -17.18 -8.45 8.38
C ALA A 27 -17.25 -8.19 6.87
N PHE A 28 -16.78 -9.16 6.07
CA PHE A 28 -17.02 -9.21 4.63
C PHE A 28 -18.52 -9.15 4.34
N GLY A 29 -18.91 -8.32 3.35
CA GLY A 29 -20.32 -8.10 3.01
C GLY A 29 -21.04 -7.07 3.89
N SER A 30 -20.37 -6.48 4.88
CA SER A 30 -20.89 -5.31 5.60
C SER A 30 -21.00 -4.11 4.67
N THR A 31 -22.12 -3.39 4.75
CA THR A 31 -22.34 -2.15 3.96
C THR A 31 -21.40 -1.03 4.36
N ALA A 32 -20.79 -1.08 5.55
CA ALA A 32 -19.83 -0.09 6.03
C ALA A 32 -18.38 -0.40 5.64
N ALA A 33 -18.09 -1.63 5.23
CA ALA A 33 -16.74 -2.09 4.93
C ALA A 33 -16.00 -1.23 3.89
N PRO A 34 -16.60 -0.86 2.73
CA PRO A 34 -15.91 -0.04 1.75
C PRO A 34 -15.46 1.32 2.30
N ASN A 35 -16.34 2.01 3.04
CA ASN A 35 -16.06 3.34 3.58
C ASN A 35 -14.99 3.30 4.68
N GLN A 36 -14.97 2.24 5.51
CA GLN A 36 -13.97 2.07 6.55
C GLN A 36 -12.59 1.77 5.95
N LEU A 37 -12.53 0.94 4.90
CA LEU A 37 -11.30 0.70 4.15
C LEU A 37 -10.84 1.96 3.39
N ASP A 38 -11.78 2.78 2.92
CA ASP A 38 -11.47 4.07 2.30
C ASP A 38 -10.83 5.07 3.25
N ALA A 39 -11.48 5.33 4.37
CA ALA A 39 -10.96 6.26 5.37
C ALA A 39 -9.59 5.81 5.93
N SER A 40 -9.44 4.52 6.26
CA SER A 40 -8.20 4.02 6.89
C SER A 40 -7.00 4.02 5.94
N MET A 41 -7.20 3.71 4.65
CA MET A 41 -6.11 3.71 3.67
C MET A 41 -5.73 5.14 3.23
N GLU A 42 -6.66 6.10 3.29
CA GLU A 42 -6.38 7.49 2.91
C GLU A 42 -5.26 8.11 3.77
N ASP A 43 -5.23 7.81 5.07
CA ASP A 43 -4.17 8.24 5.97
C ASP A 43 -2.80 7.67 5.57
N VAL A 44 -2.75 6.39 5.20
CA VAL A 44 -1.53 5.72 4.71
C VAL A 44 -1.09 6.32 3.37
N ILE A 45 -2.03 6.63 2.47
CA ILE A 45 -1.74 7.29 1.19
C ILE A 45 -1.16 8.69 1.43
N ASN A 46 -1.65 9.42 2.41
CA ASN A 46 -1.13 10.74 2.76
C ASN A 46 0.29 10.67 3.33
N GLU A 47 0.59 9.67 4.16
CA GLU A 47 1.97 9.38 4.59
C GLU A 47 2.90 9.08 3.40
N ILE A 48 2.48 8.20 2.47
CA ILE A 48 3.23 7.89 1.24
C ILE A 48 3.53 9.15 0.43
N LYS A 49 2.52 10.02 0.24
CA LYS A 49 2.68 11.29 -0.48
C LYS A 49 3.60 12.26 0.27
N ALA A 50 3.52 12.33 1.60
CA ALA A 50 4.37 13.17 2.42
C ALA A 50 5.85 12.74 2.34
N LEU A 51 6.12 11.43 2.42
CA LEU A 51 7.47 10.87 2.28
C LEU A 51 8.03 11.11 0.87
N SER A 52 7.21 10.94 -0.17
CA SER A 52 7.60 11.25 -1.56
C SER A 52 7.93 12.73 -1.75
N LYS A 53 7.14 13.62 -1.14
CA LYS A 53 7.39 15.07 -1.15
C LYS A 53 8.65 15.44 -0.37
N LEU A 54 8.94 14.77 0.74
CA LEU A 54 10.21 14.96 1.46
C LEU A 54 11.39 14.48 0.60
N ALA A 55 11.27 13.33 -0.06
CA ALA A 55 12.33 12.80 -0.92
C ALA A 55 12.63 13.71 -2.13
N SER A 56 11.65 14.51 -2.58
CA SER A 56 11.83 15.44 -3.70
C SER A 56 12.63 16.70 -3.32
N THR A 57 12.78 17.01 -2.03
CA THR A 57 13.64 18.13 -1.57
C THR A 57 15.12 17.77 -1.53
N VAL A 58 15.47 16.48 -1.61
CA VAL A 58 16.85 16.01 -1.57
C VAL A 58 17.43 16.02 -2.99
N GLU A 59 18.55 16.69 -3.19
CA GLU A 59 19.29 16.72 -4.48
C GLU A 59 20.14 15.46 -4.69
N ALA A 60 19.53 14.28 -4.60
CA ALA A 60 20.16 12.99 -4.91
C ALA A 60 19.42 12.26 -6.05
N PRO A 61 20.10 11.48 -6.91
CA PRO A 61 19.44 10.71 -7.95
C PRO A 61 18.56 9.59 -7.38
N VAL A 62 18.93 9.06 -6.22
CA VAL A 62 18.22 8.02 -5.47
C VAL A 62 18.15 8.48 -4.02
N THR A 63 16.96 8.50 -3.45
CA THR A 63 16.75 8.93 -2.05
C THR A 63 16.33 7.74 -1.22
N ARG A 64 17.00 7.47 -0.10
CA ARG A 64 16.55 6.50 0.91
C ARG A 64 16.20 7.25 2.19
N LEU A 65 15.20 6.76 2.92
CA LEU A 65 14.77 7.40 4.16
C LEU A 65 15.85 7.41 5.24
N CYS A 66 16.73 6.40 5.26
CA CYS A 66 17.87 6.34 6.19
C CYS A 66 18.91 7.44 5.96
N ASP A 67 18.93 8.07 4.78
CA ASP A 67 19.88 9.11 4.42
C ASP A 67 19.33 10.52 4.74
N ILE A 68 18.08 10.62 5.18
CA ILE A 68 17.41 11.86 5.55
C ILE A 68 17.46 12.03 7.08
N GLU A 69 17.55 13.27 7.55
CA GLU A 69 17.51 13.57 8.98
C GLU A 69 16.24 12.97 9.63
N PRO A 70 16.37 12.15 10.71
CA PRO A 70 15.25 11.38 11.25
C PRO A 70 14.03 12.21 11.61
N HIS A 71 14.23 13.40 12.20
CA HIS A 71 13.14 14.29 12.61
C HIS A 71 12.30 14.82 11.43
N LEU A 72 12.85 14.86 10.21
CA LEU A 72 12.09 15.22 9.01
C LEU A 72 11.21 14.06 8.57
N VAL A 73 11.74 12.83 8.65
CA VAL A 73 10.99 11.60 8.37
C VAL A 73 9.86 11.43 9.39
N GLU A 74 10.12 11.64 10.69
CA GLU A 74 9.13 11.59 11.78
C GLU A 74 7.86 12.40 11.49
N ARG A 75 8.03 13.59 10.93
CA ARG A 75 6.91 14.50 10.63
C ARG A 75 6.02 14.02 9.49
N CYS A 76 6.48 13.06 8.70
CA CYS A 76 5.71 12.45 7.63
C CYS A 76 4.95 11.20 8.07
N LEU A 77 5.35 10.56 9.18
CA LEU A 77 4.77 9.29 9.61
C LEU A 77 3.42 9.50 10.28
N LEU A 78 2.44 8.65 9.95
CA LEU A 78 1.14 8.63 10.62
C LEU A 78 1.28 8.28 12.12
N ARG A 79 2.23 7.40 12.43
CA ARG A 79 2.57 7.01 13.80
C ARG A 79 4.09 6.86 13.95
N SER A 80 4.71 7.86 14.56
CA SER A 80 6.13 7.79 14.92
C SER A 80 6.36 6.84 16.10
N SER A 81 7.24 5.86 15.94
CA SER A 81 7.74 4.97 17.00
C SER A 81 9.12 4.42 16.66
N THR A 82 9.83 3.87 17.66
CA THR A 82 11.15 3.23 17.45
C THR A 82 11.06 2.03 16.50
N GLU A 83 9.97 1.27 16.57
CA GLU A 83 9.69 0.17 15.66
C GLU A 83 9.46 0.67 14.23
N ALA A 84 8.71 1.77 14.07
CA ALA A 84 8.51 2.40 12.76
C ALA A 84 9.84 2.82 12.13
N PHE A 85 10.74 3.45 12.90
CA PHE A 85 12.07 3.81 12.39
C PHE A 85 12.91 2.60 11.99
N SER A 86 12.88 1.56 12.83
CA SER A 86 13.60 0.32 12.56
C SER A 86 13.05 -0.36 11.30
N TYR A 87 11.73 -0.32 11.09
CA TYR A 87 11.10 -0.79 9.86
C TYR A 87 11.57 0.03 8.64
N LEU A 88 11.63 1.35 8.73
CA LEU A 88 12.01 2.20 7.59
C LEU A 88 13.48 2.05 7.15
N GLN A 89 14.36 1.44 7.97
CA GLN A 89 15.73 1.14 7.56
C GLN A 89 15.80 0.18 6.34
N GLY A 90 14.83 -0.71 6.21
CA GLY A 90 14.71 -1.63 5.06
C GLY A 90 13.94 -1.05 3.88
N CYS A 91 13.51 0.21 3.95
CA CYS A 91 12.65 0.81 2.93
C CYS A 91 13.39 0.92 1.59
N PRO A 92 12.75 0.53 0.46
CA PRO A 92 13.31 0.76 -0.86
C PRO A 92 13.48 2.27 -1.13
N PRO A 93 14.23 2.65 -2.17
CA PRO A 93 14.35 4.04 -2.57
C PRO A 93 12.99 4.72 -2.75
N VAL A 94 12.86 5.93 -2.24
CA VAL A 94 11.63 6.71 -2.27
C VAL A 94 11.50 7.41 -3.63
N PRO A 95 10.43 7.17 -4.39
CA PRO A 95 10.15 7.92 -5.61
C PRO A 95 9.83 9.38 -5.26
N LYS A 96 10.48 10.32 -5.96
CA LYS A 96 10.24 11.77 -5.82
C LYS A 96 8.89 12.23 -6.37
N GLU A 97 8.26 11.40 -7.17
CA GLU A 97 6.97 11.64 -7.80
C GLU A 97 6.20 10.32 -7.83
N ILE A 98 5.00 10.33 -7.26
CA ILE A 98 4.12 9.17 -7.21
C ILE A 98 2.78 9.54 -7.83
N THR A 99 2.37 8.77 -8.85
CA THR A 99 0.97 8.71 -9.28
C THR A 99 0.32 7.51 -8.61
N LEU A 100 -0.68 7.77 -7.77
CA LEU A 100 -1.42 6.76 -7.03
C LEU A 100 -2.92 7.05 -7.14
N ILE A 101 -3.70 6.05 -7.52
CA ILE A 101 -5.17 6.07 -7.53
C ILE A 101 -5.64 4.94 -6.63
N LYS A 102 -6.61 5.22 -5.76
CA LYS A 102 -7.18 4.23 -4.86
C LYS A 102 -8.66 4.04 -5.18
N PHE A 103 -9.12 2.80 -5.17
CA PHE A 103 -10.53 2.46 -5.29
C PHE A 103 -10.87 1.28 -4.39
N VAL A 104 -11.50 1.56 -3.24
CA VAL A 104 -11.90 0.55 -2.24
C VAL A 104 -10.72 -0.32 -1.79
N ASP A 105 -10.58 -1.55 -2.30
CA ASP A 105 -9.53 -2.51 -1.98
C ASP A 105 -8.41 -2.58 -3.02
N ASP A 106 -8.54 -1.83 -4.12
CA ASP A 106 -7.54 -1.72 -5.17
C ASP A 106 -6.72 -0.43 -5.04
N VAL A 107 -5.40 -0.55 -5.12
CA VAL A 107 -4.50 0.60 -5.31
C VAL A 107 -3.80 0.46 -6.64
N TYR A 108 -3.74 1.55 -7.38
CA TYR A 108 -3.14 1.65 -8.70
C TYR A 108 -1.99 2.64 -8.65
N THR A 109 -0.80 2.23 -9.08
CA THR A 109 0.33 3.15 -9.27
C THR A 109 0.68 3.28 -10.75
N GLY A 110 1.05 4.50 -11.17
CA GLY A 110 1.46 4.82 -12.53
C GLY A 110 2.66 5.75 -12.64
N GLY A 111 3.07 5.99 -13.90
CA GLY A 111 4.25 6.79 -14.21
C GLY A 111 4.72 6.65 -15.65
N SER A 112 5.71 7.46 -16.04
CA SER A 112 6.13 7.65 -17.43
C SER A 112 7.01 6.53 -18.00
N ASN A 113 7.56 5.65 -17.17
CA ASN A 113 8.33 4.50 -17.61
C ASN A 113 8.25 3.35 -16.59
N LYS A 114 8.50 2.12 -17.07
CA LYS A 114 8.44 0.89 -16.26
C LYS A 114 9.30 0.94 -14.99
N SER A 115 10.49 1.54 -15.06
CA SER A 115 11.40 1.64 -13.91
C SER A 115 10.79 2.50 -12.79
N ARG A 116 10.26 3.68 -13.15
CA ARG A 116 9.57 4.57 -12.19
C ARG A 116 8.38 3.87 -11.53
N VAL A 117 7.54 3.19 -12.30
CA VAL A 117 6.36 2.56 -11.69
C VAL A 117 6.71 1.33 -10.87
N THR A 118 7.75 0.59 -11.25
CA THR A 118 8.27 -0.50 -10.41
C THR A 118 8.78 0.04 -9.08
N SER A 119 9.57 1.11 -9.10
CA SER A 119 10.04 1.80 -7.89
C SER A 119 8.89 2.29 -7.01
N SER A 120 7.88 2.93 -7.61
CA SER A 120 6.68 3.37 -6.89
C SER A 120 5.91 2.20 -6.29
N TYR A 121 5.72 1.11 -7.04
CA TYR A 121 5.08 -0.09 -6.54
C TYR A 121 5.82 -0.68 -5.34
N ASP A 122 7.14 -0.83 -5.43
CA ASP A 122 7.95 -1.41 -4.34
C ASP A 122 7.84 -0.54 -3.08
N PHE A 123 7.93 0.79 -3.22
CA PHE A 123 7.80 1.73 -2.11
C PHE A 123 6.39 1.74 -1.49
N ILE A 124 5.34 1.87 -2.31
CA ILE A 124 3.95 1.84 -1.84
C ILE A 124 3.66 0.51 -1.13
N THR A 125 4.18 -0.60 -1.66
CA THR A 125 4.03 -1.92 -1.07
C THR A 125 4.69 -2.03 0.28
N TYR A 126 5.91 -1.49 0.39
CA TYR A 126 6.62 -1.47 1.66
C TYR A 126 5.84 -0.72 2.75
N ILE A 127 5.43 0.53 2.46
CA ILE A 127 4.71 1.34 3.45
C ILE A 127 3.36 0.73 3.81
N SER A 128 2.60 0.25 2.82
CA SER A 128 1.29 -0.38 3.07
C SER A 128 1.44 -1.62 3.97
N ASN A 129 2.39 -2.49 3.68
CA ASN A 129 2.63 -3.69 4.50
C ASN A 129 3.03 -3.34 5.95
N GLY A 130 3.77 -2.24 6.16
CA GLY A 130 4.13 -1.76 7.49
C GLY A 130 2.91 -1.30 8.33
N HIS A 131 1.82 -0.91 7.68
CA HIS A 131 0.54 -0.55 8.30
C HIS A 131 -0.46 -1.72 8.33
N ASP A 132 0.03 -2.96 8.20
CA ASP A 132 -0.77 -4.16 8.06
C ASP A 132 -1.70 -4.16 6.83
N PHE A 133 -1.54 -3.23 5.89
CA PHE A 133 -2.14 -3.20 4.55
C PHE A 133 -1.39 -4.11 3.57
N VAL A 134 -1.43 -5.41 3.86
CA VAL A 134 -0.75 -6.47 3.11
C VAL A 134 -1.23 -6.56 1.66
N ILE A 135 -0.31 -6.23 0.75
CA ILE A 135 -0.47 -6.36 -0.70
C ILE A 135 -0.09 -7.78 -1.14
N GLU A 136 -1.02 -8.51 -1.76
CA GLU A 136 -0.76 -9.87 -2.25
C GLU A 136 -0.01 -9.84 -3.60
N PRO A 137 1.27 -10.31 -3.68
CA PRO A 137 2.04 -10.24 -4.92
C PRO A 137 1.44 -11.04 -6.07
N LYS A 138 0.70 -12.11 -5.76
CA LYS A 138 0.03 -12.98 -6.76
C LYS A 138 -1.15 -12.30 -7.45
N LYS A 139 -1.74 -11.27 -6.84
CA LYS A 139 -2.82 -10.47 -7.42
C LYS A 139 -2.30 -9.24 -8.18
N ARG A 140 -0.99 -9.10 -8.30
CA ARG A 140 -0.36 -8.01 -9.05
C ARG A 140 -0.77 -8.09 -10.52
N PHE A 141 -1.40 -7.04 -11.01
CA PHE A 141 -1.67 -6.84 -12.42
C PHE A 141 -0.63 -5.89 -13.05
N ASN A 142 -0.26 -6.11 -14.30
CA ASN A 142 0.67 -5.25 -15.04
C ASN A 142 0.17 -5.11 -16.48
N SER A 143 -0.28 -3.91 -16.84
CA SER A 143 -0.78 -3.58 -18.18
C SER A 143 0.18 -2.69 -18.97
N TRP A 144 1.49 -2.93 -18.88
CA TRP A 144 2.45 -2.23 -19.74
C TRP A 144 2.37 -2.78 -21.17
N GLU A 145 1.44 -2.27 -21.97
CA GLU A 145 1.38 -2.54 -23.40
C GLU A 145 2.14 -1.43 -24.15
N PRO A 146 3.20 -1.74 -24.92
CA PRO A 146 3.79 -0.77 -25.82
C PRO A 146 2.78 -0.46 -26.92
N VAL A 147 2.25 0.76 -26.94
CA VAL A 147 1.37 1.22 -28.02
C VAL A 147 2.21 2.03 -29.01
N MET A 148 2.28 1.55 -30.25
CA MET A 148 2.86 2.29 -31.35
C MET A 148 1.81 3.25 -31.89
N VAL A 149 2.03 4.57 -31.76
CA VAL A 149 1.19 5.60 -32.37
C VAL A 149 2.07 6.38 -33.35
N ASN A 150 1.77 6.31 -34.64
CA ASN A 150 2.53 6.98 -35.71
C ASN A 150 4.04 6.71 -35.68
N ASP A 151 4.46 5.45 -35.51
CA ASP A 151 5.87 5.03 -35.36
C ASP A 151 6.61 5.67 -34.18
N VAL A 152 5.88 6.31 -33.27
CA VAL A 152 6.37 6.80 -31.98
C VAL A 152 5.83 5.85 -30.91
N GLU A 153 6.73 5.32 -30.08
CA GLU A 153 6.34 4.55 -28.90
C GLU A 153 5.68 5.51 -27.90
N GLU A 154 4.34 5.55 -27.89
CA GLU A 154 3.59 6.38 -26.95
C GLU A 154 3.53 5.67 -25.59
N ARG A 155 4.08 6.34 -24.58
CA ARG A 155 4.19 5.83 -23.21
C ARG A 155 2.85 5.97 -22.52
N ARG A 156 2.21 4.85 -22.16
CA ARG A 156 1.10 4.85 -21.20
C ARG A 156 1.49 4.20 -19.88
N HIS A 157 0.88 4.73 -18.83
CA HIS A 157 1.14 4.44 -17.43
C HIS A 157 1.06 2.93 -17.15
N LEU A 158 2.05 2.39 -16.42
CA LEU A 158 1.85 1.11 -15.75
C LEU A 158 0.71 1.32 -14.76
N LEU A 159 -0.19 0.35 -14.64
CA LEU A 159 -1.23 0.32 -13.63
C LEU A 159 -1.02 -0.95 -12.83
N VAL A 160 -0.43 -0.84 -11.64
CA VAL A 160 -0.28 -2.01 -10.77
C VAL A 160 -1.45 -2.06 -9.80
N VAL A 161 -2.35 -3.04 -9.97
CA VAL A 161 -3.39 -3.34 -8.97
C VAL A 161 -2.72 -4.00 -7.76
N VAL A 162 -2.88 -3.35 -6.64
CA VAL A 162 -2.60 -3.82 -5.30
C VAL A 162 -3.94 -4.24 -4.74
N ASN A 163 -4.14 -5.53 -4.49
CA ASN A 163 -5.35 -6.01 -3.84
C ASN A 163 -4.98 -6.54 -2.46
N PHE A 164 -5.65 -6.02 -1.44
CA PHE A 164 -5.38 -6.39 -0.06
C PHE A 164 -5.83 -7.80 0.25
N LYS A 165 -5.01 -8.56 0.99
CA LYS A 165 -5.41 -9.90 1.46
C LYS A 165 -6.08 -9.80 2.83
N GLY A 166 -7.39 -10.02 2.89
CA GLY A 166 -8.06 -10.35 4.15
C GLY A 166 -7.97 -9.27 5.23
N ILE A 167 -7.79 -8.01 4.84
CA ILE A 167 -7.84 -6.89 5.77
C ILE A 167 -9.23 -6.33 5.64
N LEU A 168 -10.13 -7.02 6.31
CA LEU A 168 -11.22 -6.52 7.10
C LEU A 168 -11.64 -7.72 7.95
#